data_AF-A0A7I8CCE2-F1
#
_entry.id   AF-A0A7I8CCE2-F1
#
_cell.length_a   1.000
_cell.length_b   1.000
_cell.length_c   1.000
_cell.angle_alpha   90.00
_cell.angle_beta   90.00
_cell.angle_gamma   90.00
#
_symmetry.space_group_name_H-M   'P 1'
#
loop_
_entity.id
_entity.type
_entity.pdbx_description
1 polymer ?
#
loop_
_entity_poly.entity_id
_entity_poly.type
_entity_poly.pdbx_seq_one_letter_code
_entity_poly.pdbx_strand_id
1 'polypeptide(L)'
;MLIAYTSIRTGDDNMAIKGGTAPVNGRTYNITVAHSHFYEGHGMSIGSESAGSDNGVANVDVTPVGGVYPSVSNVNVYDLTIDGADNGLRIKSDWSRGGLVSNIHYSNVCIRTGNQTSNPQALIFSPYYSPTKSLGLYPNLQGIVLDGIRIVNASNTTFQGFNSASPVLLGSGWSAGTIGFPNPPVVSPLLISLNNVVADMPPLSTTVADAQFSIGEGGTTLPLQAGSGVTLTRAAGAQVSPVDCSKAFVPFPAKS
;
A
#
# COMPACT_ATOMS: atom_id res chain seq x y z
N MET A 1 -11.90 -3.18 -14.57
CA MET A 1 -12.41 -1.80 -14.38
C MET A 1 -11.33 -0.81 -14.78
N LEU A 2 -11.66 0.23 -15.54
CA LEU A 2 -10.73 1.29 -15.92
C LEU A 2 -11.22 2.63 -15.36
N ILE A 3 -10.32 3.38 -14.74
CA ILE A 3 -10.49 4.78 -14.33
C ILE A 3 -9.36 5.54 -15.00
N ALA A 4 -9.68 6.45 -15.91
CA ALA A 4 -8.65 7.22 -16.60
C ALA A 4 -9.09 8.65 -16.89
N TYR A 5 -8.11 9.55 -17.08
CA TYR A 5 -8.35 10.94 -17.47
C TYR A 5 -9.31 11.67 -16.54
N THR A 6 -9.20 11.41 -15.23
CA THR A 6 -10.09 11.97 -14.22
C THR A 6 -9.37 12.87 -13.24
N SER A 7 -10.13 13.79 -12.65
CA SER A 7 -9.70 14.64 -11.53
C SER A 7 -10.62 14.37 -10.34
N ILE A 8 -10.06 13.88 -9.23
CA ILE A 8 -10.84 13.50 -8.04
C ILE A 8 -10.43 14.38 -6.85
N ARG A 9 -11.41 15.07 -6.27
CA ARG A 9 -11.29 15.80 -5.00
C ARG A 9 -12.46 15.43 -4.11
N THR A 10 -12.20 15.01 -2.88
CA THR A 10 -13.22 14.49 -1.95
C THR A 10 -12.76 14.67 -0.50
N GLY A 11 -13.61 14.29 0.47
CA GLY A 11 -13.31 14.33 1.90
C GLY A 11 -12.80 13.01 2.49
N ASP A 12 -12.71 11.94 1.70
CA ASP A 12 -12.15 10.64 2.11
C ASP A 12 -11.21 10.12 1.02
N ASP A 13 -11.01 8.82 0.87
CA ASP A 13 -10.24 8.20 -0.20
C ASP A 13 -10.61 8.77 -1.57
N ASN A 14 -9.61 9.27 -2.32
CA ASN A 14 -9.81 9.60 -3.73
C ASN A 14 -10.23 8.34 -4.50
N MET A 15 -9.69 7.18 -4.09
CA MET A 15 -10.18 5.87 -4.51
C MET A 15 -9.90 4.84 -3.42
N ALA A 16 -10.85 3.92 -3.19
CA ALA A 16 -10.69 2.77 -2.30
C ALA A 16 -11.08 1.47 -3.00
N ILE A 17 -10.11 0.64 -3.35
CA ILE A 17 -10.34 -0.69 -3.93
C ILE A 17 -10.50 -1.70 -2.80
N LYS A 18 -11.63 -2.40 -2.73
CA LYS A 18 -11.95 -3.37 -1.67
C LYS A 18 -12.25 -4.74 -2.27
N GLY A 19 -11.83 -5.82 -1.61
CA GLY A 19 -11.97 -7.19 -2.09
C GLY A 19 -13.02 -8.02 -1.36
N GLY A 20 -13.63 -7.52 -0.29
CA GLY A 20 -14.65 -8.22 0.50
C GLY A 20 -14.28 -8.30 1.99
N THR A 21 -15.29 -8.54 2.83
CA THR A 21 -15.16 -8.53 4.30
C THR A 21 -14.89 -9.91 4.89
N ALA A 22 -15.10 -10.99 4.14
CA ALA A 22 -14.92 -12.36 4.61
C ALA A 22 -14.50 -13.30 3.48
N PRO A 23 -13.82 -14.43 3.76
CA PRO A 23 -13.35 -15.37 2.73
C PRO A 23 -14.43 -15.85 1.75
N VAL A 24 -15.68 -15.86 2.20
CA VAL A 24 -16.87 -16.31 1.47
C VAL A 24 -17.40 -15.30 0.46
N ASN A 25 -17.02 -14.02 0.53
CA ASN A 25 -17.61 -12.97 -0.29
C ASN A 25 -16.55 -12.10 -0.97
N GLY A 26 -16.85 -11.66 -2.19
CA GLY A 26 -16.03 -10.66 -2.90
C GLY A 26 -14.68 -11.19 -3.39
N ARG A 27 -14.28 -10.63 -4.53
CA ARG A 27 -12.91 -10.54 -5.06
C ARG A 27 -12.92 -9.37 -6.02
N THR A 28 -11.84 -8.60 -6.03
CA THR A 28 -11.73 -7.44 -6.90
C THR A 28 -10.42 -7.50 -7.66
N TYR A 29 -10.51 -7.58 -8.99
CA TYR A 29 -9.35 -7.76 -9.83
C TYR A 29 -9.46 -7.03 -11.18
N ASN A 30 -8.33 -6.95 -11.88
CA ASN A 30 -8.19 -6.28 -13.19
C ASN A 30 -8.65 -4.82 -13.14
N ILE A 31 -8.00 -4.04 -12.28
CA ILE A 31 -8.25 -2.60 -12.15
C ILE A 31 -7.11 -1.83 -12.77
N THR A 32 -7.45 -0.81 -13.55
CA THR A 32 -6.48 0.16 -14.06
C THR A 32 -6.90 1.55 -13.66
N VAL A 33 -5.96 2.30 -13.09
CA VAL A 33 -6.06 3.75 -12.82
C VAL A 33 -4.96 4.43 -13.62
N ALA A 34 -5.33 5.31 -14.56
CA ALA A 34 -4.39 5.86 -15.52
C ALA A 34 -4.58 7.37 -15.74
N HIS A 35 -3.51 8.11 -16.02
CA HIS A 35 -3.59 9.48 -16.55
C HIS A 35 -4.52 10.39 -15.72
N SER A 36 -4.38 10.38 -14.40
CA SER A 36 -5.36 10.97 -13.49
C SER A 36 -4.71 11.91 -12.46
N HIS A 37 -5.51 12.81 -11.92
CA HIS A 37 -5.09 13.76 -10.88
C HIS A 37 -5.97 13.59 -9.64
N PHE A 38 -5.38 13.17 -8.53
CA PHE A 38 -6.02 13.12 -7.23
C PHE A 38 -5.61 14.34 -6.43
N TYR A 39 -6.59 15.04 -5.88
CA TYR A 39 -6.41 16.24 -5.07
C TYR A 39 -6.69 15.92 -3.60
N GLU A 40 -7.18 16.88 -2.82
CA GLU A 40 -7.66 16.65 -1.44
C GLU A 40 -8.52 15.38 -1.33
N GLY A 41 -8.24 14.63 -0.27
CA GLY A 41 -8.76 13.29 0.01
C GLY A 41 -7.76 12.47 0.84
N HIS A 42 -8.03 11.19 1.07
CA HIS A 42 -7.19 10.28 1.85
C HIS A 42 -6.20 9.47 0.99
N GLY A 43 -6.14 9.69 -0.32
CA GLY A 43 -5.16 9.07 -1.23
C GLY A 43 -5.70 7.99 -2.15
N MET A 44 -4.78 7.36 -2.89
CA MET A 44 -5.03 6.20 -3.73
C MET A 44 -4.92 4.93 -2.89
N SER A 45 -6.06 4.37 -2.48
CA SER A 45 -6.12 3.29 -1.49
C SER A 45 -6.56 1.94 -2.06
N ILE A 46 -5.98 0.89 -1.50
CA ILE A 46 -6.57 -0.45 -1.42
C ILE A 46 -6.96 -0.70 0.04
N GLY A 47 -8.19 -1.16 0.28
CA GLY A 47 -8.70 -1.60 1.56
C GLY A 47 -9.76 -0.69 2.21
N SER A 48 -10.09 -0.90 3.50
CA SER A 48 -9.46 -1.88 4.38
C SER A 48 -9.92 -3.33 4.16
N GLU A 49 -11.09 -3.54 3.55
CA GLU A 49 -11.67 -4.86 3.33
C GLU A 49 -10.90 -5.64 2.25
N SER A 50 -10.09 -6.60 2.69
CA SER A 50 -9.23 -7.42 1.82
C SER A 50 -9.29 -8.91 2.17
N ALA A 51 -10.41 -9.37 2.76
CA ALA A 51 -10.60 -10.77 3.19
C ALA A 51 -11.29 -11.64 2.15
N GLY A 52 -11.95 -11.05 1.16
CA GLY A 52 -12.74 -11.78 0.19
C GLY A 52 -11.92 -12.73 -0.67
N SER A 53 -12.30 -13.99 -0.75
CA SER A 53 -11.63 -14.98 -1.62
C SER A 53 -12.58 -15.80 -2.47
N ASP A 54 -13.89 -15.50 -2.37
CA ASP A 54 -14.97 -16.26 -3.00
C ASP A 54 -14.83 -17.78 -2.76
N ASN A 55 -14.60 -18.18 -1.51
CA ASN A 55 -14.33 -19.56 -1.09
C ASN A 55 -13.16 -20.25 -1.83
N GLY A 56 -12.22 -19.48 -2.37
CA GLY A 56 -11.12 -20.03 -3.16
C GLY A 56 -11.55 -20.59 -4.52
N VAL A 57 -12.74 -20.25 -5.01
CA VAL A 57 -13.24 -20.70 -6.31
C VAL A 57 -12.26 -20.28 -7.41
N ALA A 58 -11.88 -21.24 -8.26
CA ALA A 58 -10.95 -20.99 -9.34
C ALA A 58 -11.41 -19.84 -10.24
N ASN A 59 -10.45 -19.03 -10.68
CA ASN A 59 -10.70 -17.90 -11.58
C ASN A 59 -9.59 -17.85 -12.63
N VAL A 60 -9.96 -17.75 -13.91
CA VAL A 60 -9.02 -17.82 -15.04
C VAL A 60 -8.19 -16.55 -15.19
N ASP A 61 -8.70 -15.42 -14.69
CA ASP A 61 -8.07 -14.11 -14.78
C ASP A 61 -7.16 -13.82 -13.57
N VAL A 62 -7.22 -14.65 -12.54
CA VAL A 62 -6.49 -14.46 -11.30
C VAL A 62 -5.55 -15.63 -11.09
N THR A 63 -4.26 -15.35 -10.92
CA THR A 63 -3.29 -16.39 -10.57
C THR A 63 -3.24 -16.53 -9.05
N PRO A 64 -3.43 -17.74 -8.48
CA PRO A 64 -3.27 -17.94 -7.05
C PRO A 64 -1.80 -17.80 -6.65
N VAL A 65 -1.53 -17.21 -5.49
CA VAL A 65 -0.18 -17.12 -4.94
C VAL A 65 -0.07 -18.11 -3.79
N GLY A 66 0.84 -19.09 -3.94
CA GLY A 66 0.96 -20.18 -2.96
C GLY A 66 -0.32 -21.00 -2.79
N GLY A 67 -1.13 -21.12 -3.86
CA GLY A 67 -2.42 -21.83 -3.83
C GLY A 67 -3.60 -21.00 -3.30
N VAL A 68 -3.39 -19.75 -2.89
CA VAL A 68 -4.45 -18.86 -2.39
C VAL A 68 -4.83 -17.82 -3.44
N TYR A 69 -6.13 -17.71 -3.74
CA TYR A 69 -6.64 -16.65 -4.61
C TYR A 69 -6.69 -15.31 -3.84
N PRO A 70 -6.13 -14.23 -4.41
CA PRO A 70 -6.13 -12.91 -3.79
C PRO A 70 -7.53 -12.28 -3.73
N SER A 71 -7.74 -11.48 -2.69
CA SER A 71 -8.91 -10.64 -2.49
C SER A 71 -8.91 -9.41 -3.37
N VAL A 72 -7.75 -8.76 -3.48
CA VAL A 72 -7.50 -7.69 -4.42
C VAL A 72 -6.29 -8.04 -5.26
N SER A 73 -6.42 -8.03 -6.59
CA SER A 73 -5.28 -8.32 -7.47
C SER A 73 -5.31 -7.68 -8.84
N ASN A 74 -4.19 -7.75 -9.56
CA ASN A 74 -4.04 -7.23 -10.92
C ASN A 74 -4.47 -5.76 -10.99
N VAL A 75 -3.92 -4.94 -10.09
CA VAL A 75 -4.19 -3.50 -10.02
C VAL A 75 -3.00 -2.77 -10.62
N ASN A 76 -3.24 -2.01 -11.68
CA ASN A 76 -2.23 -1.20 -12.34
C ASN A 76 -2.60 0.28 -12.18
N VAL A 77 -1.76 1.03 -11.48
CA VAL A 77 -1.89 2.48 -11.31
C VAL A 77 -0.71 3.13 -12.01
N TYR A 78 -0.96 3.97 -13.00
CA TYR A 78 0.13 4.65 -13.70
C TYR A 78 -0.21 6.04 -14.18
N ASP A 79 0.82 6.89 -14.30
CA ASP A 79 0.64 8.31 -14.67
C ASP A 79 -0.41 8.99 -13.78
N LEU A 80 -0.13 8.94 -12.47
CA LEU A 80 -1.00 9.49 -11.43
C LEU A 80 -0.29 10.64 -10.74
N THR A 81 -0.94 11.80 -10.70
CA THR A 81 -0.56 12.88 -9.79
C THR A 81 -1.41 12.81 -8.54
N ILE A 82 -0.79 12.92 -7.37
CA ILE A 82 -1.47 13.14 -6.09
C ILE A 82 -1.01 14.50 -5.55
N ASP A 83 -1.95 15.43 -5.38
CA ASP A 83 -1.70 16.82 -5.03
C ASP A 83 -2.63 17.32 -3.91
N GLY A 84 -2.16 17.25 -2.67
CA GLY A 84 -2.87 17.75 -1.51
C GLY A 84 -3.65 16.70 -0.73
N ALA A 85 -3.60 15.42 -1.11
CA ALA A 85 -4.17 14.33 -0.33
C ALA A 85 -3.38 14.07 0.97
N ASP A 86 -4.04 13.56 2.00
CA ASP A 86 -3.42 13.19 3.28
C ASP A 86 -2.37 12.10 3.10
N ASN A 87 -2.67 11.14 2.23
CA ASN A 87 -1.78 10.05 1.90
C ASN A 87 -1.58 9.98 0.38
N GLY A 88 -0.42 9.47 -0.05
CA GLY A 88 -0.17 9.15 -1.45
C GLY A 88 -0.71 7.77 -1.81
N LEU A 89 0.19 6.80 -1.94
CA LEU A 89 -0.17 5.40 -2.23
C LEU A 89 -0.41 4.64 -0.93
N ARG A 90 -1.56 3.98 -0.82
CA ARG A 90 -2.01 3.34 0.41
C ARG A 90 -2.52 1.92 0.19
N ILE A 91 -2.03 0.98 0.99
CA ILE A 91 -2.69 -0.31 1.20
C ILE A 91 -2.93 -0.45 2.70
N LYS A 92 -4.20 -0.50 3.08
CA LYS A 92 -4.63 -0.61 4.47
C LYS A 92 -5.38 -1.92 4.67
N SER A 93 -5.11 -2.60 5.78
CA SER A 93 -5.88 -3.75 6.22
C SER A 93 -5.80 -3.86 7.73
N ASP A 94 -6.55 -4.79 8.31
CA ASP A 94 -6.42 -5.18 9.71
C ASP A 94 -6.92 -6.61 9.92
N TRP A 95 -6.64 -7.15 11.10
CA TRP A 95 -6.91 -8.53 11.49
C TRP A 95 -8.40 -8.96 11.42
N SER A 96 -9.34 -8.01 11.36
CA SER A 96 -10.78 -8.30 11.22
C SER A 96 -11.26 -8.46 9.78
N ARG A 97 -10.42 -8.13 8.80
CA ARG A 97 -10.78 -8.09 7.37
C ARG A 97 -9.57 -8.30 6.45
N GLY A 98 -8.59 -9.03 6.96
CA GLY A 98 -7.34 -9.35 6.29
C GLY A 98 -7.43 -10.52 5.33
N GLY A 99 -6.60 -10.48 4.32
CA GLY A 99 -6.44 -11.55 3.33
C GLY A 99 -5.37 -11.14 2.33
N LEU A 100 -5.27 -11.91 1.25
CA LEU A 100 -4.21 -11.71 0.27
C LEU A 100 -4.51 -10.53 -0.67
N VAL A 101 -3.62 -9.55 -0.69
CA VAL A 101 -3.55 -8.49 -1.72
C VAL A 101 -2.27 -8.73 -2.52
N SER A 102 -2.40 -8.89 -3.83
CA SER A 102 -1.23 -9.21 -4.66
C SER A 102 -1.27 -8.73 -6.10
N ASN A 103 -0.12 -8.65 -6.74
CA ASN A 103 0.03 -8.18 -8.12
C ASN A 103 -0.49 -6.75 -8.29
N ILE A 104 0.10 -5.84 -7.51
CA ILE A 104 -0.24 -4.42 -7.48
C ILE A 104 0.96 -3.64 -8.03
N HIS A 105 0.74 -2.86 -9.08
CA HIS A 105 1.77 -2.08 -9.76
C HIS A 105 1.41 -0.60 -9.71
N TYR A 106 2.31 0.20 -9.16
CA TYR A 106 2.24 1.66 -9.22
C TYR A 106 3.44 2.14 -10.03
N SER A 107 3.20 2.93 -11.08
CA SER A 107 4.30 3.44 -11.90
C SER A 107 4.11 4.87 -12.38
N ASN A 108 5.20 5.62 -12.54
CA ASN A 108 5.16 7.01 -12.98
C ASN A 108 4.17 7.85 -12.14
N VAL A 109 4.41 7.93 -10.82
CA VAL A 109 3.52 8.63 -9.87
C VAL A 109 4.24 9.81 -9.23
N CYS A 110 3.59 10.98 -9.28
CA CYS A 110 4.06 12.22 -8.65
C CYS A 110 3.22 12.52 -7.41
N ILE A 111 3.86 12.64 -6.25
CA ILE A 111 3.18 12.79 -4.96
C ILE A 111 3.62 14.09 -4.29
N ARG A 112 2.65 14.97 -4.04
CA ARG A 112 2.74 16.12 -3.13
C ARG A 112 1.63 15.98 -2.09
N THR A 113 1.96 15.55 -0.87
CA THR A 113 0.95 15.39 0.20
C THR A 113 0.43 16.73 0.69
N GLY A 114 -0.79 16.75 1.22
CA GLY A 114 -1.41 17.94 1.76
C GLY A 114 -0.72 18.48 3.02
N ASN A 115 -0.72 19.81 3.16
CA ASN A 115 -0.23 20.49 4.35
C ASN A 115 -1.32 20.61 5.45
N GLN A 116 -2.53 20.12 5.18
CA GLN A 116 -3.68 20.21 6.09
C GLN A 116 -3.66 19.12 7.18
N THR A 117 -2.94 18.01 6.93
CA THR A 117 -2.78 16.91 7.89
C THR A 117 -1.52 17.12 8.74
N SER A 118 -1.61 16.82 10.03
CA SER A 118 -0.46 16.80 10.94
C SER A 118 0.47 15.61 10.72
N ASN A 119 0.03 14.62 9.92
CA ASN A 119 0.76 13.38 9.68
C ASN A 119 0.61 12.93 8.20
N PRO A 120 1.16 13.68 7.23
CA PRO A 120 1.08 13.29 5.83
C PRO A 120 1.89 12.02 5.56
N GLN A 121 1.34 11.04 4.83
CA GLN A 121 2.05 9.81 4.48
C GLN A 121 2.09 9.59 2.97
N ALA A 122 3.23 9.84 2.33
CA ALA A 122 3.35 9.66 0.88
C ALA A 122 3.19 8.18 0.47
N LEU A 123 3.66 7.26 1.31
CA LEU A 123 3.56 5.82 1.11
C LEU A 123 3.14 5.16 2.41
N ILE A 124 2.05 4.39 2.41
CA ILE A 124 1.61 3.64 3.59
C ILE A 124 1.05 2.27 3.19
N PHE A 125 1.83 1.24 3.49
CA PHE A 125 1.45 -0.16 3.33
C PHE A 125 1.44 -0.78 4.73
N SER A 126 0.25 -0.94 5.32
CA SER A 126 0.14 -1.40 6.70
C SER A 126 -1.07 -2.32 6.93
N PRO A 127 -0.86 -3.48 7.57
CA PRO A 127 -1.92 -4.36 8.03
C PRO A 127 -2.42 -4.02 9.43
N TYR A 128 -2.12 -2.82 9.94
CA TYR A 128 -2.47 -2.35 11.28
C TYR A 128 -3.34 -1.09 11.25
N TYR A 129 -4.26 -0.99 10.28
CA TYR A 129 -5.07 0.22 10.05
C TYR A 129 -5.98 0.58 11.22
N SER A 130 -6.57 -0.41 11.88
CA SER A 130 -7.44 -0.19 13.04
C SER A 130 -7.18 -1.25 14.10
N PRO A 131 -7.20 -0.88 15.39
CA PRO A 131 -7.12 -1.85 16.48
C PRO A 131 -8.43 -2.64 16.51
N THR A 132 -8.45 -3.85 15.95
CA THR A 132 -9.64 -4.70 15.91
C THR A 132 -9.44 -5.98 16.73
N LYS A 133 -10.54 -6.50 17.28
CA LYS A 133 -10.58 -7.68 18.15
C LYS A 133 -11.28 -8.89 17.52
N SER A 134 -11.60 -8.84 16.22
CA SER A 134 -12.34 -9.90 15.51
C SER A 134 -11.38 -10.91 14.91
N LEU A 135 -11.58 -12.20 15.17
CA LEU A 135 -10.56 -13.23 15.01
C LEU A 135 -10.38 -13.78 13.59
N GLY A 136 -9.12 -13.89 13.15
CA GLY A 136 -8.66 -14.95 12.25
C GLY A 136 -8.48 -14.61 10.79
N LEU A 137 -8.52 -13.32 10.40
CA LEU A 137 -8.32 -12.89 9.03
C LEU A 137 -6.95 -12.22 8.89
N TYR A 138 -5.99 -12.99 8.39
CA TYR A 138 -4.58 -12.60 8.32
C TYR A 138 -4.29 -11.76 7.07
N PRO A 139 -3.92 -10.47 7.21
CA PRO A 139 -3.45 -9.70 6.08
C PRO A 139 -2.18 -10.31 5.47
N ASN A 140 -2.12 -10.35 4.15
CA ASN A 140 -0.93 -10.76 3.41
C ASN A 140 -0.76 -9.82 2.22
N LEU A 141 0.27 -8.98 2.26
CA LEU A 141 0.53 -7.96 1.25
C LEU A 141 1.79 -8.36 0.48
N GLN A 142 1.66 -8.83 -0.75
CA GLN A 142 2.82 -9.34 -1.50
C GLN A 142 2.73 -9.11 -3.00
N GLY A 143 3.87 -8.98 -3.67
CA GLY A 143 3.88 -8.64 -5.10
C GLY A 143 3.39 -7.22 -5.33
N ILE A 144 3.83 -6.30 -4.46
CA ILE A 144 3.62 -4.86 -4.61
C ILE A 144 4.84 -4.30 -5.34
N VAL A 145 4.63 -3.51 -6.40
CA VAL A 145 5.71 -2.93 -7.20
C VAL A 145 5.51 -1.43 -7.29
N LEU A 146 6.57 -0.68 -6.93
CA LEU A 146 6.68 0.76 -7.13
C LEU A 146 7.79 1.01 -8.16
N ASP A 147 7.44 1.62 -9.29
CA ASP A 147 8.36 1.90 -10.38
C ASP A 147 8.25 3.35 -10.89
N GLY A 148 9.20 4.20 -10.52
CA GLY A 148 9.15 5.61 -10.90
C GLY A 148 8.14 6.38 -10.04
N ILE A 149 8.44 6.49 -8.74
CA ILE A 149 7.64 7.27 -7.79
C ILE A 149 8.47 8.46 -7.33
N ARG A 150 7.92 9.66 -7.44
CA ARG A 150 8.56 10.87 -6.90
C ARG A 150 7.70 11.51 -5.83
N ILE A 151 8.29 11.75 -4.67
CA ILE A 151 7.69 12.43 -3.52
C ILE A 151 8.37 13.79 -3.37
N VAL A 152 7.64 14.87 -3.63
CA VAL A 152 8.24 16.22 -3.78
C VAL A 152 8.26 17.05 -2.50
N ASN A 153 7.49 16.67 -1.47
CA ASN A 153 7.52 17.30 -0.15
C ASN A 153 7.79 16.28 0.97
N ALA A 154 8.15 16.76 2.16
CA ALA A 154 8.47 15.90 3.28
C ALA A 154 7.18 15.27 3.82
N SER A 155 7.16 13.94 3.82
CA SER A 155 6.03 13.14 4.28
C SER A 155 6.56 11.89 4.98
N ASN A 156 5.74 11.25 5.78
CA ASN A 156 6.07 9.96 6.39
C ASN A 156 5.97 8.83 5.36
N THR A 157 6.69 7.73 5.64
CA THR A 157 6.52 6.47 4.91
C THR A 157 6.38 5.29 5.87
N THR A 158 5.50 4.35 5.54
CA THR A 158 5.21 3.17 6.35
C THR A 158 5.19 1.91 5.49
N PHE A 159 6.00 0.92 5.84
CA PHE A 159 6.13 -0.37 5.17
C PHE A 159 6.10 -1.49 6.20
N GLN A 160 4.94 -2.13 6.35
CA GLN A 160 4.75 -3.15 7.38
C GLN A 160 4.17 -4.43 6.78
N GLY A 161 4.79 -5.57 7.08
CA GLY A 161 4.15 -6.88 6.96
C GLY A 161 3.30 -7.19 8.17
N PHE A 162 2.50 -8.25 8.05
CA PHE A 162 1.68 -8.72 9.15
C PHE A 162 2.47 -9.71 10.01
N ASN A 163 2.47 -9.48 11.32
CA ASN A 163 3.01 -10.38 12.31
C ASN A 163 2.06 -10.40 13.51
N SER A 164 1.53 -11.58 13.84
CA SER A 164 0.61 -11.72 14.98
C SER A 164 1.30 -11.52 16.32
N ALA A 165 2.63 -11.56 16.40
CA ALA A 165 3.40 -11.19 17.58
C ALA A 165 3.90 -9.73 17.56
N SER A 166 3.46 -8.91 16.59
CA SER A 166 3.87 -7.50 16.49
C SER A 166 3.46 -6.70 17.73
N PRO A 167 4.33 -5.83 18.27
CA PRO A 167 3.98 -4.93 19.38
C PRO A 167 2.72 -4.09 19.14
N VAL A 168 2.42 -3.75 17.89
CA VAL A 168 1.21 -2.98 17.52
C VAL A 168 -0.06 -3.78 17.81
N LEU A 169 -0.07 -5.07 17.45
CA LEU A 169 -1.18 -5.97 17.72
C LEU A 169 -1.25 -6.31 19.21
N LEU A 170 -0.11 -6.57 19.83
CA LEU A 170 -0.02 -6.90 21.26
C LEU A 170 -0.50 -5.76 22.16
N GLY A 171 -0.13 -4.52 21.83
CA GLY A 171 -0.55 -3.31 22.53
C GLY A 171 -2.06 -3.04 22.43
N SER A 172 -2.77 -3.69 21.51
CA SER A 172 -4.23 -3.63 21.38
C SER A 172 -4.98 -4.61 22.29
N GLY A 173 -4.27 -5.31 23.19
CA GLY A 173 -4.83 -6.16 24.24
C GLY A 173 -4.90 -7.65 23.92
N TRP A 174 -4.15 -8.13 22.92
CA TRP A 174 -4.08 -9.54 22.53
C TRP A 174 -2.67 -10.07 22.76
N SER A 175 -2.48 -11.06 23.63
CA SER A 175 -1.17 -11.68 23.87
C SER A 175 -1.14 -13.14 23.44
N ALA A 176 0.06 -13.63 23.08
CA ALA A 176 0.31 -15.05 22.83
C ALA A 176 -0.17 -15.89 24.02
N GLY A 177 -0.99 -16.92 23.76
CA GLY A 177 -1.62 -17.74 24.80
C GLY A 177 -3.08 -17.38 25.12
N THR A 178 -3.64 -16.32 24.54
CA THR A 178 -5.09 -16.05 24.58
C THR A 178 -5.84 -17.07 23.72
N ILE A 179 -7.02 -17.56 24.16
CA ILE A 179 -7.84 -18.51 23.40
C ILE A 179 -8.15 -17.94 22.00
N GLY A 180 -7.80 -18.68 20.94
CA GLY A 180 -7.97 -18.26 19.55
C GLY A 180 -6.79 -17.50 18.94
N PHE A 181 -5.72 -17.22 19.71
CA PHE A 181 -4.49 -16.64 19.17
C PHE A 181 -3.61 -17.70 18.53
N PRO A 182 -3.03 -17.45 17.34
CA PRO A 182 -2.18 -18.42 16.67
C PRO A 182 -0.91 -18.71 17.47
N ASN A 183 -0.60 -20.00 17.63
CA ASN A 183 0.67 -20.49 18.15
C ASN A 183 1.12 -21.69 17.28
N PRO A 184 2.21 -21.57 16.50
CA PRO A 184 3.15 -20.44 16.43
C PRO A 184 2.53 -19.15 15.84
N PRO A 185 3.18 -17.98 16.01
CA PRO A 185 2.73 -16.73 15.40
C PRO A 185 2.60 -16.83 13.88
N VAL A 186 1.58 -16.17 13.32
CA VAL A 186 1.43 -16.01 11.87
C VAL A 186 2.22 -14.78 11.43
N VAL A 187 3.12 -14.99 10.47
CA VAL A 187 3.97 -13.95 9.88
C VAL A 187 3.79 -13.96 8.37
N SER A 188 3.35 -12.83 7.82
CA SER A 188 3.20 -12.56 6.40
C SER A 188 3.96 -11.28 6.07
N PRO A 189 5.25 -11.36 5.71
CA PRO A 189 6.04 -10.18 5.41
C PRO A 189 5.46 -9.38 4.25
N LEU A 190 5.61 -8.05 4.27
CA LEU A 190 5.33 -7.22 3.10
C LEU A 190 6.36 -7.56 2.01
N LEU A 191 5.91 -8.09 0.87
CA LEU A 191 6.81 -8.32 -0.28
C LEU A 191 6.64 -7.20 -1.29
N ILE A 192 7.62 -6.29 -1.34
CA ILE A 192 7.55 -5.07 -2.13
C ILE A 192 8.82 -4.87 -2.97
N SER A 193 8.65 -4.41 -4.20
CA SER A 193 9.73 -4.04 -5.11
C SER A 193 9.76 -2.54 -5.31
N LEU A 194 10.94 -1.92 -5.21
CA LEU A 194 11.15 -0.49 -5.41
C LEU A 194 12.16 -0.29 -6.53
N ASN A 195 11.74 0.39 -7.60
CA ASN A 195 12.61 0.83 -8.67
C ASN A 195 12.34 2.32 -8.91
N ASN A 196 13.37 3.16 -8.90
CA ASN A 196 13.21 4.60 -9.12
C ASN A 196 12.21 5.25 -8.13
N VAL A 197 12.33 4.96 -6.83
CA VAL A 197 11.48 5.55 -5.79
C VAL A 197 12.25 6.66 -5.06
N VAL A 198 11.93 7.91 -5.35
CA VAL A 198 12.70 9.08 -4.94
C VAL A 198 11.87 10.03 -4.09
N ALA A 199 12.32 10.31 -2.88
CA ALA A 199 11.91 11.47 -2.11
C ALA A 199 12.92 12.62 -2.32
N ASP A 200 12.42 13.79 -2.73
CA ASP A 200 13.23 14.99 -2.97
C ASP A 200 13.75 15.61 -1.66
N MET A 201 13.13 15.26 -0.53
CA MET A 201 13.54 15.65 0.82
C MET A 201 13.51 14.43 1.75
N PRO A 202 14.28 14.45 2.86
CA PRO A 202 14.19 13.38 3.86
C PRO A 202 12.74 13.19 4.35
N PRO A 203 12.25 11.94 4.43
CA PRO A 203 10.94 11.67 5.04
C PRO A 203 10.89 12.17 6.49
N LEU A 204 9.74 12.68 6.90
CA LEU A 204 9.53 13.14 8.29
C LEU A 204 9.76 12.01 9.31
N SER A 205 9.33 10.81 8.95
CA SER A 205 9.64 9.55 9.62
C SER A 205 9.50 8.39 8.63
N THR A 206 10.15 7.28 8.94
CA THR A 206 10.06 6.04 8.16
C THR A 206 9.85 4.88 9.12
N THR A 207 8.72 4.18 8.98
CA THR A 207 8.38 3.01 9.78
C THR A 207 8.50 1.75 8.91
N VAL A 208 9.34 0.81 9.32
CA VAL A 208 9.55 -0.45 8.59
C VAL A 208 9.52 -1.62 9.56
N ALA A 209 8.72 -2.64 9.28
CA ALA A 209 8.67 -3.88 10.08
C ALA A 209 8.20 -5.06 9.21
N ASP A 210 8.75 -6.25 9.45
CA ASP A 210 8.34 -7.50 8.76
C ASP A 210 8.23 -7.32 7.23
N ALA A 211 9.27 -6.79 6.58
CA ALA A 211 9.23 -6.40 5.17
C ALA A 211 10.43 -6.93 4.38
N GLN A 212 10.18 -7.36 3.14
CA GLN A 212 11.20 -7.80 2.21
C GLN A 212 11.18 -6.91 0.98
N PHE A 213 12.29 -6.21 0.76
CA PHE A 213 12.46 -5.26 -0.32
C PHE A 213 13.31 -5.85 -1.44
N SER A 214 12.71 -5.93 -2.62
CA SER A 214 13.48 -6.04 -3.87
C SER A 214 13.81 -4.63 -4.37
N ILE A 215 15.08 -4.25 -4.41
CA ILE A 215 15.47 -2.93 -4.92
C ILE A 215 15.92 -3.12 -6.35
N GLY A 216 15.28 -2.43 -7.30
CA GLY A 216 15.59 -2.40 -8.74
C GLY A 216 16.79 -1.51 -9.08
N GLU A 217 17.26 -1.56 -10.33
CA GLU A 217 18.49 -0.86 -10.73
C GLU A 217 18.33 0.65 -10.66
N GLY A 218 17.10 1.13 -10.82
CA GLY A 218 16.72 2.50 -10.55
C GLY A 218 16.79 2.88 -9.07
N GLY A 219 17.05 1.97 -8.13
CA GLY A 219 17.29 2.28 -6.72
C GLY A 219 16.13 2.98 -5.98
N THR A 220 16.44 3.53 -4.81
CA THR A 220 15.53 4.36 -4.01
C THR A 220 16.30 5.28 -3.06
N THR A 221 15.81 6.51 -2.85
CA THR A 221 16.36 7.44 -1.84
C THR A 221 15.72 7.30 -0.46
N LEU A 222 14.77 6.37 -0.29
CA LEU A 222 14.15 6.11 1.01
C LEU A 222 15.19 5.55 1.99
N PRO A 223 15.17 5.96 3.29
CA PRO A 223 16.16 5.58 4.29
C PRO A 223 15.92 4.15 4.83
N LEU A 224 15.96 3.16 3.94
CA LEU A 224 15.71 1.75 4.27
C LEU A 224 17.00 1.06 4.73
N GLN A 225 16.88 0.26 5.79
CA GLN A 225 17.99 -0.51 6.35
C GLN A 225 17.54 -1.95 6.64
N ALA A 226 18.44 -2.91 6.42
CA ALA A 226 18.21 -4.29 6.81
C ALA A 226 18.28 -4.43 8.34
N GLY A 227 17.49 -5.33 8.89
CA GLY A 227 17.40 -5.54 10.33
C GLY A 227 16.51 -6.73 10.69
N SER A 228 16.13 -6.85 11.96
CA SER A 228 15.26 -7.93 12.40
C SER A 228 13.91 -7.88 11.67
N GLY A 229 13.60 -8.93 10.91
CA GLY A 229 12.38 -9.01 10.10
C GLY A 229 12.37 -8.12 8.85
N VAL A 230 13.46 -7.39 8.55
CA VAL A 230 13.57 -6.52 7.38
C VAL A 230 14.74 -6.95 6.51
N THR A 231 14.46 -7.30 5.26
CA THR A 231 15.49 -7.72 4.30
C THR A 231 15.47 -6.82 3.07
N LEU A 232 16.65 -6.56 2.53
CA LEU A 232 16.84 -5.83 1.27
C LEU A 232 17.73 -6.70 0.37
N THR A 233 17.31 -6.89 -0.87
CA THR A 233 18.12 -7.58 -1.90
C THR A 233 19.43 -6.84 -2.24
N ARG A 234 19.44 -5.50 -2.08
CA ARG A 234 20.62 -4.64 -2.11
C ARG A 234 20.36 -3.37 -1.30
N ALA A 235 21.42 -2.66 -0.94
CA ALA A 235 21.32 -1.38 -0.25
C ALA A 235 20.53 -0.34 -1.07
N ALA A 236 19.83 0.57 -0.37
CA ALA A 236 19.22 1.75 -0.97
C ALA A 236 20.31 2.63 -1.62
N GLY A 237 20.03 3.17 -2.81
CA GLY A 237 20.98 3.96 -3.60
C GLY A 237 20.67 5.45 -3.53
N ALA A 238 21.64 6.28 -3.14
CA ALA A 238 21.40 7.69 -2.81
C ALA A 238 21.21 8.66 -3.99
N GLN A 239 21.52 8.26 -5.23
CA GLN A 239 21.49 9.13 -6.41
C GLN A 239 20.75 8.44 -7.55
N VAL A 240 19.46 8.71 -7.62
CA VAL A 240 18.54 8.18 -8.62
C VAL A 240 17.91 9.36 -9.34
N SER A 241 17.97 9.40 -10.68
CA SER A 241 17.24 10.40 -11.45
C SER A 241 15.73 10.18 -11.27
N PRO A 242 15.00 11.09 -10.63
CA PRO A 242 13.58 10.88 -10.38
C PRO A 242 12.77 11.00 -11.69
N VAL A 243 11.57 10.44 -11.67
CA VAL A 243 10.52 10.77 -12.65
C VAL A 243 10.32 12.29 -12.75
N ASP A 244 10.08 12.80 -13.96
CA ASP A 244 9.82 14.22 -14.16
C ASP A 244 8.39 14.59 -13.74
N CYS A 245 8.29 15.35 -12.65
CA CYS A 245 7.02 15.88 -12.14
C CYS A 245 6.83 17.38 -12.42
N SER A 246 7.66 17.99 -13.28
CA SER A 246 7.65 19.44 -13.56
C SER A 246 6.31 19.97 -14.07
N LYS A 247 5.52 19.11 -14.72
CA LYS A 247 4.17 19.41 -15.25
C LYS A 247 3.05 18.60 -14.60
N ALA A 248 3.36 17.81 -13.57
CA ALA A 248 2.40 16.89 -12.97
C ALA A 248 1.31 17.62 -12.15
N PHE A 249 1.68 18.70 -11.47
CA PHE A 249 0.82 19.43 -10.54
C PHE A 249 0.10 20.58 -11.25
N VAL A 250 -1.14 20.32 -11.69
CA VAL A 250 -2.02 21.30 -12.35
C VAL A 250 -3.19 21.68 -11.42
N PRO A 251 -3.84 22.85 -11.60
CA PRO A 251 -5.01 23.22 -10.81
C PRO A 251 -6.19 22.25 -11.02
N PHE A 252 -7.00 22.05 -9.97
CA PHE A 252 -8.27 21.32 -10.08
C PHE A 252 -9.17 21.96 -11.16
N PRO A 253 -9.78 21.18 -12.07
CA PRO A 253 -10.63 21.72 -13.13
C PRO A 253 -11.73 22.62 -12.57
N ALA A 254 -11.85 23.84 -13.10
CA ALA A 254 -12.94 24.73 -12.77
C ALA A 254 -14.28 24.12 -13.23
N LYS A 255 -15.38 24.45 -12.52
CA LYS A 255 -16.72 24.18 -13.04
C LYS A 255 -16.89 24.99 -14.32
N SER A 256 -17.10 24.31 -15.45
CA SER A 256 -17.52 24.92 -16.72
C SER A 256 -18.91 25.53 -16.60
#